data_AF-A0AAW2Q7L3-F1
#
_entry.id   AF-A0AAW2Q7L3-F1
#
_cell.length_a   1.000
_cell.length_b   1.000
_cell.length_c   1.000
_cell.angle_alpha   90.00
_cell.angle_beta   90.00
_cell.angle_gamma   90.00
#
_symmetry.space_group_name_H-M   'P 1'
#
loop_
_entity.id
_entity.type
_entity.pdbx_description
1 polymer ?
#
loop_
_entity_poly.entity_id
_entity_poly.type
_entity_poly.pdbx_seq_one_letter_code
_entity_poly.pdbx_strand_id
1 'polypeptide(L)'
;MTIFSTSLVFILISIIFISITPSSIGQKLTDTEIKHLCSKTNNLEGCYKLLKSDPRTANVDARGLVYVDLASNKANKTHSLFNSFINTTHDSRLTNIYKKCSSNYNDVIRDLKIIKNSLQSGAYKNIHVQVKDAFEKIKQCKKVFSGASSDRVHIKKKTQEFEFLLSIVDVTPGNLNKK
;
A
#
# COMPACT_ATOMS: atom_id res chain seq x y z
N MET A 1 -54.90 11.03 -27.11
CA MET A 1 -54.22 10.67 -25.85
C MET A 1 -52.88 9.98 -26.12
N THR A 2 -52.09 10.45 -27.09
CA THR A 2 -50.81 9.82 -27.51
C THR A 2 -49.61 10.76 -27.41
N ILE A 3 -49.84 12.07 -27.32
CA ILE A 3 -48.80 13.12 -27.25
C ILE A 3 -48.10 13.14 -25.88
N PHE A 4 -48.83 12.87 -24.79
CA PHE A 4 -48.25 12.79 -23.44
C PHE A 4 -47.30 11.59 -23.28
N SER A 5 -47.57 10.49 -24.00
CA SER A 5 -46.79 9.26 -23.90
C SER A 5 -45.42 9.39 -24.57
N THR A 6 -45.32 10.11 -25.69
CA THR A 6 -44.03 10.35 -26.34
C THR A 6 -43.18 11.33 -25.54
N SER A 7 -43.79 12.36 -24.97
CA SER A 7 -43.11 13.35 -24.12
C SER A 7 -42.48 12.72 -22.88
N LEU A 8 -43.18 11.81 -22.20
CA LEU A 8 -42.64 11.04 -21.06
C LEU A 8 -41.46 10.15 -21.46
N VAL A 9 -41.51 9.54 -22.64
CA VAL A 9 -40.41 8.69 -23.16
C VAL A 9 -39.18 9.53 -23.47
N PHE A 10 -39.32 10.73 -24.05
CA PHE A 10 -38.19 11.64 -24.29
C PHE A 10 -37.56 12.15 -22.99
N ILE A 11 -38.37 12.44 -21.96
CA ILE A 11 -37.89 12.86 -20.64
C ILE A 11 -37.10 11.73 -19.97
N LEU A 12 -37.60 10.49 -20.02
CA LEU A 12 -36.92 9.31 -19.47
C LEU A 12 -35.58 9.03 -20.18
N ILE A 13 -35.52 9.16 -21.50
CA ILE A 13 -34.28 9.01 -22.27
C ILE A 13 -33.27 10.10 -21.88
N SER A 14 -33.74 11.33 -21.66
CA SER A 14 -32.88 12.45 -21.25
C SER A 14 -32.27 12.25 -19.85
N ILE A 15 -33.02 11.66 -18.91
CA ILE A 15 -32.55 11.32 -17.56
C ILE A 15 -31.50 10.19 -17.60
N ILE A 16 -31.64 9.22 -18.51
CA ILE A 16 -30.66 8.13 -18.70
C ILE A 16 -29.33 8.68 -19.23
N PHE A 17 -29.33 9.69 -20.11
CA PHE A 17 -28.11 10.33 -20.58
C PHE A 17 -27.41 11.20 -19.51
N ILE A 18 -28.16 11.81 -18.59
CA ILE A 18 -27.60 12.59 -17.46
C ILE A 18 -26.98 11.66 -16.40
N SER A 19 -27.38 10.38 -16.37
CA SER A 19 -26.84 9.36 -15.48
C SER A 19 -25.47 8.81 -15.95
N ILE A 20 -25.01 9.21 -17.14
CA ILE A 20 -23.62 9.02 -17.56
C ILE A 20 -22.80 10.12 -16.88
N THR A 21 -22.61 9.98 -15.56
CA THR A 21 -21.59 10.76 -14.86
C THR A 21 -20.28 10.58 -15.62
N PRO A 22 -19.55 11.65 -15.94
CA PRO A 22 -18.21 11.50 -16.47
C PRO A 22 -17.45 10.62 -15.49
N SER A 23 -16.92 9.51 -15.99
CA SER A 23 -15.88 8.70 -15.35
C SER A 23 -15.02 9.61 -14.49
N SER A 24 -14.90 9.30 -13.18
CA SER A 24 -13.99 10.01 -12.28
C SER A 24 -12.69 10.28 -13.04
N ILE A 25 -12.48 11.54 -13.45
CA ILE A 25 -11.26 11.91 -14.15
C ILE A 25 -10.18 11.68 -13.12
N GLY A 26 -9.53 10.52 -13.22
CA GLY A 26 -8.49 10.10 -12.29
C GLY A 26 -7.42 11.16 -12.37
N GLN A 27 -7.41 12.05 -11.39
CA GLN A 27 -6.62 13.26 -11.47
C GLN A 27 -5.17 12.81 -11.48
N LYS A 28 -4.48 13.07 -12.58
CA LYS A 28 -3.08 12.70 -12.70
C LYS A 28 -2.28 13.72 -11.91
N LEU A 29 -1.49 13.26 -10.94
CA LEU A 29 -0.62 14.16 -10.19
C LEU A 29 0.39 14.81 -11.13
N THR A 30 0.54 16.12 -10.99
CA THR A 30 1.62 16.90 -11.55
C THR A 30 2.96 16.45 -10.97
N ASP A 31 4.04 16.75 -11.69
CA ASP A 31 5.40 16.48 -11.26
C ASP A 31 5.70 17.07 -9.87
N THR A 32 5.18 18.27 -9.63
CA THR A 32 5.31 19.02 -8.36
C THR A 32 4.62 18.29 -7.22
N GLU A 33 3.41 17.75 -7.42
CA GLU A 33 2.71 17.02 -6.38
C GLU A 33 3.35 15.66 -6.09
N ILE A 34 3.92 14.99 -7.10
CA ILE A 34 4.72 13.77 -6.91
C ILE A 34 5.96 14.09 -6.06
N LYS A 35 6.70 15.15 -6.39
CA LYS A 35 7.87 15.59 -5.62
C LYS A 35 7.50 15.95 -4.18
N HIS A 36 6.41 16.68 -3.97
CA HIS A 36 5.91 17.02 -2.64
C HIS A 36 5.43 15.79 -1.84
N LEU A 37 4.84 14.78 -2.50
CA LEU A 37 4.51 13.52 -1.85
C LEU A 37 5.78 12.79 -1.40
N CYS A 38 6.78 12.74 -2.28
CA CYS A 38 8.03 12.03 -2.05
C CYS A 38 8.97 12.72 -1.06
N SER A 39 8.87 14.04 -0.89
CA SER A 39 9.66 14.77 0.12
C SER A 39 9.29 14.41 1.55
N LYS A 40 8.12 13.79 1.76
CA LYS A 40 7.70 13.23 3.05
C LYS A 40 8.26 11.84 3.33
N THR A 41 8.99 11.26 2.38
CA THR A 41 9.66 9.95 2.53
C THR A 41 11.16 10.15 2.75
N ASN A 42 11.82 9.17 3.36
CA ASN A 42 13.28 9.18 3.53
C ASN A 42 14.06 8.90 2.22
N ASN A 43 13.37 8.70 1.09
CA ASN A 43 13.99 8.42 -0.20
C ASN A 43 13.20 9.09 -1.34
N LEU A 44 13.41 10.40 -1.51
CA LEU A 44 12.71 11.20 -2.51
C LEU A 44 12.89 10.66 -3.93
N GLU A 45 14.13 10.36 -4.35
CA GLU A 45 14.43 9.93 -5.71
C GLU A 45 13.86 8.54 -6.01
N GLY A 46 13.99 7.61 -5.08
CA GLY A 46 13.37 6.29 -5.17
C GLY A 46 11.86 6.40 -5.27
N CYS A 47 11.24 7.20 -4.41
CA CYS A 47 9.79 7.46 -4.42
C CYS A 47 9.34 8.03 -5.76
N TYR A 48 10.03 9.06 -6.24
CA TYR A 48 9.71 9.74 -7.48
C TYR A 48 9.80 8.78 -8.68
N LYS A 49 10.90 8.01 -8.77
CA LYS A 49 11.11 7.00 -9.82
C LYS A 49 10.02 5.92 -9.79
N LEU A 50 9.69 5.42 -8.60
CA LEU A 50 8.66 4.38 -8.44
C LEU A 50 7.29 4.89 -8.90
N LEU A 51 6.88 6.07 -8.45
CA LEU A 51 5.58 6.68 -8.80
C LEU A 51 5.47 7.02 -10.28
N LYS A 52 6.57 7.38 -10.94
CA LYS A 52 6.60 7.62 -12.38
C LYS A 52 6.58 6.33 -13.19
N SER A 53 7.18 5.26 -12.67
CA SER A 53 7.34 3.99 -13.39
C SER A 53 6.11 3.08 -13.36
N ASP A 54 5.22 3.21 -12.36
CA ASP A 54 4.04 2.36 -12.23
C ASP A 54 2.79 3.06 -12.81
N PRO A 55 2.33 2.69 -14.02
CA PRO A 55 1.19 3.34 -14.66
C PRO A 55 -0.12 3.18 -13.86
N ARG A 56 -0.22 2.18 -12.98
CA ARG A 56 -1.39 1.99 -12.10
C ARG A 56 -1.52 3.08 -11.03
N THR A 57 -0.45 3.84 -10.81
CA THR A 57 -0.36 4.92 -9.81
C THR A 57 -0.58 6.30 -10.43
N ALA A 58 -0.90 6.35 -11.73
CA ALA A 58 -1.22 7.56 -12.46
C ALA A 58 -2.45 8.26 -11.87
N ASN A 59 -3.44 7.50 -11.40
CA ASN A 59 -4.59 8.03 -10.66
C ASN A 59 -4.24 8.15 -9.16
N VAL A 60 -4.41 9.35 -8.60
CA VAL A 60 -4.21 9.63 -7.15
C VAL A 60 -5.01 8.66 -6.29
N ASP A 61 -6.26 8.41 -6.66
CA ASP A 61 -7.23 7.70 -5.83
C ASP A 61 -6.93 6.19 -5.80
N ALA A 62 -6.39 5.64 -6.89
CA ALA A 62 -6.00 4.23 -6.98
C ALA A 62 -4.62 3.95 -6.34
N ARG A 63 -3.79 4.98 -6.18
CA ARG A 63 -2.38 4.86 -5.77
C ARG A 63 -2.21 4.17 -4.42
N GLY A 64 -2.97 4.61 -3.42
CA GLY A 64 -2.88 4.05 -2.07
C GLY A 64 -3.14 2.54 -2.08
N LEU A 65 -4.18 2.12 -2.82
CA LEU A 65 -4.54 0.72 -2.95
C LEU A 65 -3.47 -0.10 -3.68
N VAL A 66 -2.91 0.43 -4.77
CA VAL A 66 -1.83 -0.23 -5.52
C VAL A 66 -0.61 -0.48 -4.62
N TYR A 67 -0.19 0.51 -3.84
CA TYR A 67 0.97 0.35 -2.97
C TYR A 67 0.71 -0.53 -1.75
N VAL A 68 -0.51 -0.50 -1.19
CA VAL A 68 -0.91 -1.44 -0.15
C VAL A 68 -0.94 -2.87 -0.68
N ASP A 69 -1.36 -3.09 -1.92
CA ASP A 69 -1.34 -4.43 -2.54
C ASP A 69 0.10 -4.91 -2.83
N LEU A 70 0.98 -4.03 -3.30
CA LEU A 70 2.41 -4.33 -3.45
C LEU A 70 3.05 -4.67 -2.11
N ALA A 71 2.77 -3.88 -1.08
CA ALA A 71 3.21 -4.10 0.29
C ALA A 71 2.68 -5.46 0.80
N SER A 72 1.40 -5.76 0.61
CA SER A 72 0.77 -7.01 1.05
C SER A 72 1.40 -8.23 0.39
N ASN A 73 1.66 -8.16 -0.92
CA ASN A 73 2.33 -9.22 -1.66
C ASN A 73 3.77 -9.45 -1.15
N LYS A 74 4.50 -8.37 -0.84
CA LYS A 74 5.85 -8.46 -0.28
C LYS A 74 5.84 -9.06 1.14
N ALA A 75 4.89 -8.65 1.96
CA ALA A 75 4.72 -9.13 3.33
C ALA A 75 4.42 -10.64 3.34
N ASN A 76 3.46 -11.08 2.52
CA ASN A 76 3.10 -12.50 2.38
C ASN A 76 4.29 -13.34 1.91
N LYS A 77 5.02 -12.90 0.87
CA LYS A 77 6.22 -13.61 0.38
C LYS A 77 7.30 -13.74 1.47
N THR A 78 7.48 -12.69 2.28
CA THR A 78 8.49 -12.70 3.35
C THR A 78 8.03 -13.56 4.54
N HIS A 79 6.75 -13.54 4.89
CA HIS A 79 6.15 -14.44 5.87
C HIS A 79 6.37 -15.92 5.48
N SER A 80 6.01 -16.29 4.24
CA SER A 80 6.22 -17.64 3.73
C SER A 80 7.71 -18.04 3.72
N LEU A 81 8.61 -17.11 3.41
CA LEU A 81 10.05 -17.37 3.46
C LEU A 81 10.51 -17.71 4.89
N PHE A 82 10.07 -16.97 5.90
CA PHE A 82 10.41 -17.29 7.29
C PHE A 82 9.82 -18.64 7.72
N ASN A 83 8.61 -18.98 7.30
CA ASN A 83 8.03 -20.31 7.56
C ASN A 83 8.84 -21.42 6.89
N SER A 84 9.34 -21.19 5.67
CA SER A 84 10.27 -22.12 5.03
C SER A 84 11.55 -22.28 5.85
N PHE A 85 12.17 -21.19 6.30
CA PHE A 85 13.41 -21.25 7.10
C PHE A 85 13.23 -21.97 8.44
N ILE A 86 12.07 -21.81 9.10
CA ILE A 86 11.72 -22.56 10.32
C ILE A 86 11.76 -24.07 10.06
N ASN A 87 11.27 -24.51 8.90
CA ASN A 87 11.17 -25.93 8.58
C ASN A 87 12.50 -26.54 8.10
N THR A 88 13.44 -25.72 7.61
CA THR A 88 14.70 -26.20 7.01
C THR A 88 15.92 -26.01 7.91
N THR A 89 15.85 -25.16 8.93
CA THR A 89 17.00 -24.91 9.81
C THR A 89 17.13 -25.97 10.90
N HIS A 90 18.36 -26.36 11.22
CA HIS A 90 18.68 -27.23 12.37
C HIS A 90 19.16 -26.44 13.59
N ASP A 91 19.32 -25.12 13.47
CA ASP A 91 19.74 -24.25 14.56
C ASP A 91 18.50 -23.75 15.34
N SER A 92 18.43 -24.12 16.62
CA SER A 92 17.31 -23.78 17.51
C SER A 92 17.21 -22.27 17.78
N ARG A 93 18.34 -21.56 17.81
CA ARG A 93 18.38 -20.09 17.93
C ARG A 93 17.81 -19.46 16.66
N LEU A 94 18.25 -19.89 15.48
CA LEU A 94 17.71 -19.39 14.21
C LEU A 94 16.21 -19.69 14.07
N THR A 95 15.77 -20.88 14.50
CA THR A 95 14.35 -21.24 14.52
C THR A 95 13.51 -20.22 15.30
N ASN A 96 13.95 -19.83 16.50
CA ASN A 96 13.23 -18.86 17.32
C ASN A 96 13.22 -17.46 16.69
N ILE A 97 14.32 -17.07 16.05
CA ILE A 97 14.43 -15.82 15.31
C ILE A 97 13.43 -15.79 14.14
N TYR A 98 13.40 -16.85 13.32
CA TYR A 98 12.49 -16.93 12.19
C TYR A 98 11.02 -16.97 12.63
N LYS A 99 10.68 -17.66 13.73
CA LYS A 99 9.34 -17.64 14.34
C LYS A 99 8.91 -16.23 14.74
N LYS A 100 9.79 -15.48 15.41
CA LYS A 100 9.52 -14.08 15.81
C LYS A 100 9.27 -13.20 14.58
N CYS A 101 10.11 -13.30 13.56
CA CYS A 101 9.95 -12.54 12.32
C CYS A 101 8.71 -12.95 11.54
N SER A 102 8.39 -14.23 11.44
CA SER A 102 7.16 -14.73 10.83
C SER A 102 5.93 -14.13 11.52
N SER A 103 5.87 -14.18 12.85
CA SER A 103 4.80 -13.53 13.63
C SER A 103 4.71 -12.03 13.37
N ASN A 104 5.83 -11.32 13.32
CA ASN A 104 5.84 -9.88 13.03
C ASN A 104 5.32 -9.59 11.62
N TYR A 105 5.65 -10.41 10.61
CA TYR A 105 5.12 -10.22 9.25
C TYR A 105 3.63 -10.58 9.16
N ASN A 106 3.14 -11.54 9.95
CA ASN A 106 1.72 -11.82 10.07
C ASN A 106 0.95 -10.60 10.66
N ASP A 107 1.51 -9.94 11.67
CA ASP A 107 0.97 -8.67 12.18
C ASP A 107 0.93 -7.60 11.09
N VAL A 108 2.02 -7.43 10.34
CA VAL A 108 2.07 -6.45 9.25
C VAL A 108 1.00 -6.74 8.17
N ILE A 109 0.75 -8.01 7.84
CA ILE A 109 -0.29 -8.40 6.87
C ILE A 109 -1.68 -7.96 7.37
N ARG A 110 -1.96 -8.11 8.67
CA ARG A 110 -3.19 -7.63 9.30
C ARG A 110 -3.30 -6.11 9.24
N ASP A 111 -2.22 -5.39 9.54
CA ASP A 111 -2.20 -3.91 9.50
C ASP A 111 -2.44 -3.39 8.08
N LEU A 112 -1.81 -4.01 7.08
CA LEU A 112 -2.03 -3.70 5.67
C LEU A 112 -3.48 -3.95 5.22
N LYS A 113 -4.13 -4.99 5.74
CA LYS A 113 -5.57 -5.23 5.49
C LYS A 113 -6.43 -4.10 6.08
N ILE A 114 -6.11 -3.64 7.29
CA ILE A 114 -6.81 -2.50 7.91
C ILE A 114 -6.60 -1.24 7.06
N ILE A 115 -5.36 -0.96 6.63
CA ILE A 115 -5.05 0.17 5.77
C ILE A 115 -5.84 0.10 4.46
N LYS A 116 -5.89 -1.07 3.81
CA LYS A 116 -6.65 -1.28 2.57
C LYS A 116 -8.13 -0.92 2.77
N ASN A 117 -8.75 -1.43 3.83
CA ASN A 117 -10.14 -1.14 4.15
C ASN A 117 -10.37 0.34 4.45
N SER A 118 -9.45 0.99 5.18
CA SER A 118 -9.48 2.43 5.43
C SER A 118 -9.37 3.25 4.15
N LEU A 119 -8.53 2.84 3.20
CA LEU A 119 -8.43 3.49 1.90
C LEU A 119 -9.72 3.36 1.08
N GLN A 120 -10.32 2.17 1.07
CA GLN A 120 -11.58 1.90 0.35
C GLN A 120 -12.79 2.62 0.95
N SER A 121 -12.82 2.80 2.27
CA SER A 121 -13.92 3.45 2.98
C SER A 121 -13.73 4.97 3.20
N GLY A 122 -12.58 5.52 2.81
CA GLY A 122 -12.21 6.91 3.10
C GLY A 122 -11.87 7.20 4.58
N ALA A 123 -11.81 6.17 5.43
CA ALA A 123 -11.52 6.29 6.86
C ALA A 123 -10.00 6.42 7.15
N TYR A 124 -9.40 7.53 6.71
CA TYR A 124 -7.94 7.70 6.67
C TYR A 124 -7.25 7.90 8.02
N LYS A 125 -7.98 8.30 9.07
CA LYS A 125 -7.41 8.67 10.40
C LYS A 125 -6.52 7.57 11.01
N ASN A 126 -6.85 6.31 10.76
CA ASN A 126 -6.16 5.17 11.37
C ASN A 126 -4.98 4.65 10.54
N ILE A 127 -4.79 5.12 9.29
CA ILE A 127 -3.75 4.58 8.40
C ILE A 127 -2.36 4.81 8.98
N HIS A 128 -2.08 6.01 9.49
CA HIS A 128 -0.77 6.33 10.05
C HIS A 128 -0.39 5.43 11.24
N VAL A 129 -1.37 5.12 12.09
CA VAL A 129 -1.16 4.22 13.25
C VAL A 129 -0.75 2.82 12.78
N GLN A 130 -1.45 2.29 11.78
CA GLN A 130 -1.17 0.96 11.23
C GLN A 130 0.16 0.92 10.46
N VAL A 131 0.48 1.99 9.73
CA VAL A 131 1.78 2.10 9.06
C VAL A 131 2.92 2.12 10.08
N LYS A 132 2.76 2.88 11.17
CA LYS A 132 3.75 2.94 12.25
C LYS A 132 3.95 1.59 12.94
N ASP A 133 2.89 0.84 13.24
CA ASP A 133 3.03 -0.51 13.80
C ASP A 133 3.78 -1.41 12.82
N ALA A 134 3.40 -1.41 11.55
CA ALA A 134 4.07 -2.20 10.52
C ALA A 134 5.58 -1.89 10.43
N PHE A 135 5.98 -0.61 10.47
CA PHE A 135 7.39 -0.21 10.51
C PHE A 135 8.13 -0.78 11.72
N GLU A 136 7.54 -0.71 12.91
CA GLU A 136 8.18 -1.22 14.13
C GLU A 136 8.33 -2.76 14.10
N LYS A 137 7.33 -3.49 13.60
CA LYS A 137 7.40 -4.95 13.42
C LYS A 137 8.53 -5.37 12.48
N ILE A 138 8.69 -4.64 11.38
CA ILE A 138 9.77 -4.84 10.40
C ILE A 138 11.14 -4.55 11.03
N LYS A 139 11.26 -3.42 11.74
CA LYS A 139 12.50 -3.00 12.42
C LYS A 139 12.94 -4.00 13.49
N GLN A 140 12.00 -4.56 14.24
CA GLN A 140 12.29 -5.63 15.20
C GLN A 140 12.93 -6.83 14.51
N CYS A 141 12.45 -7.22 13.33
CA CYS A 141 13.08 -8.31 12.59
C CYS A 141 14.51 -7.96 12.15
N LYS A 142 14.76 -6.74 11.63
CA LYS A 142 16.12 -6.29 11.28
C LYS A 142 17.11 -6.35 12.44
N LYS A 143 16.68 -5.91 13.63
CA LYS A 143 17.53 -5.87 14.84
C LYS A 143 18.00 -7.26 15.26
N VAL A 144 17.24 -8.30 14.96
CA VAL A 144 17.60 -9.68 15.32
C VAL A 144 18.64 -10.25 14.33
N PHE A 145 18.64 -9.80 13.07
CA PHE A 145 19.61 -10.19 12.03
C PHE A 145 20.84 -9.29 11.93
N SER A 146 21.00 -8.28 12.79
CA SER A 146 22.21 -7.45 12.85
C SER A 146 23.41 -8.16 13.50
N GLY A 147 23.25 -9.39 14.00
CA GLY A 147 24.34 -10.34 14.26
C GLY A 147 24.91 -10.91 12.95
N ALA A 148 26.14 -11.42 12.92
CA ALA A 148 26.85 -11.85 11.70
C ALA A 148 26.24 -13.12 11.06
N SER A 149 24.98 -13.05 10.61
CA SER A 149 24.33 -14.09 9.80
C SER A 149 24.56 -13.84 8.31
N SER A 150 24.76 -14.90 7.52
CA SER A 150 24.78 -14.85 6.06
C SER A 150 23.46 -14.28 5.48
N ASP A 151 22.34 -14.50 6.18
CA ASP A 151 21.01 -13.99 5.82
C ASP A 151 20.87 -12.46 5.91
N ARG A 152 21.81 -11.78 6.60
CA ARG A 152 21.76 -10.34 6.87
C ARG A 152 21.55 -9.49 5.62
N VAL A 153 22.26 -9.79 4.53
CA VAL A 153 22.22 -8.97 3.30
C VAL A 153 20.85 -9.09 2.61
N HIS A 154 20.33 -10.30 2.50
CA HIS A 154 19.05 -10.57 1.84
C HIS A 154 17.87 -9.99 2.62
N ILE A 155 17.88 -10.17 3.95
CA ILE A 155 16.84 -9.65 4.85
C ILE A 155 16.88 -8.12 4.89
N LYS A 156 18.08 -7.51 4.92
CA LYS A 156 18.23 -6.06 4.87
C LYS A 156 17.62 -5.47 3.60
N LYS A 157 17.93 -6.02 2.42
CA LYS A 157 17.39 -5.53 1.14
C LYS A 157 15.86 -5.66 1.07
N LYS A 158 15.30 -6.83 1.38
CA LYS A 158 13.84 -7.03 1.38
C LYS A 158 13.13 -6.07 2.32
N THR A 159 13.74 -5.80 3.46
CA THR A 159 13.20 -4.89 4.45
C THR A 159 13.21 -3.44 3.95
N GLN A 160 14.30 -2.97 3.35
CA GLN A 160 14.37 -1.61 2.81
C GLN A 160 13.35 -1.36 1.70
N GLU A 161 13.16 -2.33 0.80
CA GLU A 161 12.11 -2.26 -0.24
C GLU A 161 10.71 -2.15 0.38
N PHE A 162 10.49 -2.81 1.52
CA PHE A 162 9.19 -2.83 2.18
C PHE A 162 8.92 -1.57 3.01
N GLU A 163 9.93 -1.07 3.73
CA GLU A 163 9.92 0.24 4.39
C GLU A 163 9.60 1.37 3.39
N PHE A 164 10.15 1.26 2.19
CA PHE A 164 9.88 2.20 1.12
C PHE A 164 8.42 2.15 0.64
N LEU A 165 7.83 0.96 0.47
CA LEU A 165 6.42 0.83 0.13
C LEU A 165 5.51 1.41 1.22
N LEU A 166 5.79 1.13 2.50
CA LEU A 166 5.05 1.69 3.63
C LEU A 166 5.15 3.22 3.71
N SER A 167 6.32 3.78 3.37
CA SER A 167 6.51 5.24 3.33
C SER A 167 5.57 5.90 2.33
N ILE A 168 5.30 5.27 1.19
CA ILE A 168 4.38 5.79 0.16
C ILE A 168 2.92 5.66 0.62
N VAL A 169 2.59 4.55 1.28
CA VAL A 169 1.26 4.32 1.86
C VAL A 169 0.93 5.39 2.92
N ASP A 170 1.90 5.77 3.76
CA ASP A 170 1.71 6.77 4.83
C ASP A 170 1.32 8.16 4.31
N VAL A 171 1.94 8.55 3.19
CA VAL A 171 1.85 9.93 2.68
C VAL A 171 0.66 10.13 1.74
N THR A 172 0.05 9.04 1.25
CA THR A 172 -1.06 9.08 0.29
C THR A 172 -2.36 9.69 0.88
N PRO A 173 -2.82 9.34 2.09
CA PRO A 173 -4.07 9.86 2.65
C PRO A 173 -4.06 11.38 2.89
N GLY A 174 -2.91 11.96 3.24
CA GLY A 174 -2.76 13.41 3.42
C GLY A 174 -2.93 14.23 2.13
N ASN A 175 -2.87 13.59 0.96
CA ASN A 175 -3.21 14.21 -0.33
C ASN A 175 -4.68 14.02 -0.70
N LEU A 176 -5.31 12.93 -0.27
CA LEU A 176 -6.74 12.66 -0.51
C LEU A 176 -7.65 13.57 0.33
N ASN A 177 -7.21 13.96 1.54
CA ASN A 177 -7.93 14.88 2.43
C ASN A 177 -7.90 16.37 2.01
N LYS A 178 -7.22 16.73 0.92
CA LYS A 178 -7.14 18.12 0.42
C LYS A 178 -8.13 18.41 -0.72
N LYS A 179 -8.94 17.44 -1.12
CA LYS A 179 -10.13 17.61 -1.97
C LYS A 179 -11.35 17.80 -1.09
#